data_AF-A0A2X1M3R0-F1
#
_entry.id   AF-A0A2X1M3R0-F1
#
_cell.length_a   1.000
_cell.length_b   1.000
_cell.length_c   1.000
_cell.angle_alpha   90.00
_cell.angle_beta   90.00
_cell.angle_gamma   90.00
#
_symmetry.space_group_name_H-M   'P 1'
#
loop_
_entity.id
_entity.type
_entity.pdbx_description
1 polymer ?
#
loop_
_entity_poly.entity_id
_entity_poly.type
_entity_poly.pdbx_seq_one_letter_code
_entity_poly.pdbx_strand_id
1 'polypeptide(L)'
;MVSKIMNKKYEKGLSLIESAMVLALAATVTAGVMFYYQSASDSNKSQNAISEVMSATSAINGLYIGQTSYSGLDSTILLNTSAIPDNYKDTTNKKITNPFGGELNVGPANQ
;
A
#
# COMPACT_ATOMS: atom_id res chain seq x y z
N MET A 1 15.78 -23.17 55.79
CA MET A 1 16.31 -22.39 54.63
C MET A 1 15.82 -22.92 53.28
N VAL A 2 15.72 -24.25 53.07
CA VAL A 2 15.29 -24.89 51.80
C VAL A 2 13.83 -24.59 51.39
N SER A 3 12.89 -24.54 52.35
CA SER A 3 11.46 -24.25 52.08
C SER A 3 11.24 -22.87 51.42
N LYS A 4 12.01 -21.85 51.80
CA LYS A 4 11.91 -20.49 51.22
C LYS A 4 12.35 -20.42 49.76
N ILE A 5 13.26 -21.30 49.33
CA ILE A 5 13.75 -21.39 47.94
C ILE A 5 12.71 -22.10 47.06
N MET A 6 12.02 -23.11 47.60
CA MET A 6 10.96 -23.86 46.90
C MET A 6 9.75 -22.97 46.59
N ASN A 7 9.26 -22.18 47.57
CA ASN A 7 8.18 -21.23 47.34
C ASN A 7 8.54 -20.16 46.31
N LYS A 8 9.77 -19.62 46.35
CA LYS A 8 10.23 -18.61 45.39
C LYS A 8 10.37 -19.13 43.96
N LYS A 9 10.60 -20.45 43.77
CA LYS A 9 10.58 -21.09 42.44
C LYS A 9 9.15 -21.31 41.94
N TYR A 10 8.22 -21.67 42.83
CA TYR A 10 6.81 -21.85 42.50
C TYR A 10 6.12 -20.54 42.11
N GLU A 11 6.37 -19.45 42.85
CA GLU A 11 5.90 -18.10 42.51
C GLU A 11 6.46 -17.61 41.17
N LYS A 12 7.72 -17.95 40.84
CA LYS A 12 8.31 -17.66 39.53
C LYS A 12 7.67 -18.44 38.38
N GLY A 13 7.25 -19.69 38.61
CA GLY A 13 6.55 -20.50 37.60
C GLY A 13 5.15 -19.96 37.30
N LEU A 14 4.40 -19.57 38.34
CA LEU A 14 3.11 -18.91 38.21
C LEU A 14 3.25 -17.55 37.51
N SER A 15 4.23 -16.73 37.93
CA SER A 15 4.54 -15.42 37.32
C SER A 15 4.99 -15.52 35.84
N LEU A 16 5.69 -16.60 35.46
CA LEU A 16 6.11 -16.82 34.07
C LEU A 16 4.92 -17.17 33.16
N ILE A 17 3.99 -18.01 33.63
CA ILE A 17 2.78 -18.35 32.88
C ILE A 17 1.87 -17.13 32.73
N GLU A 18 1.73 -16.31 33.78
CA GLU A 18 0.99 -15.04 33.72
C GLU A 18 1.59 -14.08 32.69
N SER A 19 2.92 -13.94 32.69
CA SER A 19 3.62 -13.09 31.72
C SER A 19 3.49 -13.62 30.29
N ALA A 20 3.56 -14.94 30.10
CA ALA A 20 3.38 -15.58 28.79
C ALA A 20 1.95 -15.42 28.27
N MET A 21 0.95 -15.49 29.14
CA MET A 21 -0.45 -15.22 28.80
C MET A 21 -0.63 -13.77 28.35
N VAL A 22 -0.10 -12.82 29.13
CA VAL A 22 -0.15 -11.38 28.76
C VAL A 22 0.59 -11.13 27.44
N LEU A 23 1.73 -11.78 27.22
CA LEU A 23 2.48 -11.66 25.96
C LEU A 23 1.69 -12.23 24.77
N ALA A 24 1.01 -13.37 24.94
CA ALA A 24 0.17 -13.98 23.90
C ALA A 24 -1.04 -13.09 23.57
N LEU A 25 -1.69 -12.52 24.58
CA LEU A 25 -2.78 -11.55 24.39
C LEU A 25 -2.28 -10.28 23.71
N ALA A 26 -1.14 -9.74 24.13
CA ALA A 26 -0.53 -8.56 23.53
C ALA A 26 -0.21 -8.79 22.05
N ALA A 27 0.44 -9.91 21.71
CA ALA A 27 0.74 -10.28 20.33
C ALA A 27 -0.52 -10.40 19.47
N THR A 28 -1.59 -11.01 20.01
CA THR A 28 -2.87 -11.18 19.30
C THR A 28 -3.53 -9.83 19.02
N VAL A 29 -3.56 -8.93 20.02
CA VAL A 29 -4.13 -7.59 19.87
C VAL A 29 -3.33 -6.78 18.84
N THR A 30 -2.01 -6.78 18.94
CA THR A 30 -1.14 -6.07 17.97
C THR A 30 -1.32 -6.60 16.56
N ALA A 31 -1.40 -7.93 16.38
CA ALA A 31 -1.66 -8.55 15.09
C ALA A 31 -3.04 -8.17 14.53
N GLY A 32 -4.08 -8.16 15.37
CA GLY A 32 -5.43 -7.74 14.95
C GLY A 32 -5.48 -6.28 14.49
N VAL A 33 -4.81 -5.38 15.20
CA VAL A 33 -4.71 -3.96 14.82
C VAL A 33 -3.93 -3.79 13.52
N MET A 34 -2.79 -4.49 13.36
CA MET A 34 -2.04 -4.47 12.10
C MET A 34 -2.86 -5.00 10.93
N PHE A 35 -3.62 -6.07 11.12
CA PHE A 35 -4.47 -6.64 10.08
C PHE A 35 -5.53 -5.63 9.61
N TYR A 36 -6.22 -4.98 10.54
CA TYR A 36 -7.19 -3.94 10.20
C TYR A 36 -6.54 -2.74 9.51
N TYR A 37 -5.38 -2.28 10.02
CA TYR A 37 -4.63 -1.20 9.39
C TYR A 37 -4.20 -1.56 7.96
N GLN A 38 -3.73 -2.80 7.74
CA GLN A 38 -3.33 -3.26 6.43
C GLN A 38 -4.54 -3.30 5.48
N SER A 39 -5.68 -3.83 5.92
CA SER A 39 -6.91 -3.84 5.11
C SER A 39 -7.39 -2.43 4.76
N ALA A 40 -7.33 -1.49 5.71
CA ALA A 40 -7.69 -0.10 5.47
C ALA A 40 -6.68 0.59 4.53
N SER A 41 -5.38 0.32 4.70
CA SER A 41 -4.31 0.82 3.83
C SER A 41 -4.47 0.31 2.40
N ASP A 42 -4.75 -0.98 2.24
CA ASP A 42 -4.97 -1.61 0.93
C ASP A 42 -6.22 -1.03 0.25
N SER A 43 -7.28 -0.78 1.02
CA SER A 43 -8.48 -0.11 0.52
C SER A 43 -8.16 1.32 0.04
N ASN A 44 -7.40 2.09 0.82
CA ASN A 44 -6.95 3.43 0.43
C ASN A 44 -6.05 3.41 -0.81
N LYS A 45 -5.10 2.46 -0.89
CA LYS A 45 -4.23 2.28 -2.07
C LYS A 45 -5.04 1.94 -3.32
N SER A 46 -6.03 1.06 -3.22
CA SER A 46 -6.94 0.75 -4.32
C SER A 46 -7.76 1.97 -4.75
N GLN A 47 -8.32 2.73 -3.82
CA GLN A 47 -9.05 3.97 -4.16
C GLN A 47 -8.15 5.00 -4.84
N ASN A 48 -6.90 5.12 -4.39
CA ASN A 48 -5.90 5.99 -5.01
C ASN A 48 -5.54 5.51 -6.43
N ALA A 49 -5.39 4.20 -6.64
CA ALA A 49 -5.10 3.63 -7.95
C ALA A 49 -6.26 3.79 -8.93
N ILE A 50 -7.51 3.64 -8.48
CA ILE A 50 -8.70 3.97 -9.28
C ILE A 50 -8.68 5.44 -9.68
N SER A 51 -8.38 6.34 -8.74
CA SER A 51 -8.29 7.78 -9.00
C SER A 51 -7.20 8.12 -10.02
N GLU A 52 -6.05 7.46 -9.92
CA GLU A 52 -4.94 7.58 -10.87
C GLU A 52 -5.35 7.11 -12.27
N VAL A 53 -5.94 5.91 -12.40
CA VAL A 53 -6.37 5.37 -13.70
C VAL A 53 -7.46 6.24 -14.33
N MET A 54 -8.41 6.76 -13.56
CA MET A 54 -9.43 7.68 -14.06
C MET A 54 -8.82 8.99 -14.56
N SER A 55 -7.88 9.55 -13.82
CA SER A 55 -7.13 10.76 -14.18
C SER A 55 -6.34 10.55 -15.48
N ALA A 56 -5.58 9.45 -15.59
CA ALA A 56 -4.83 9.10 -16.79
C ALA A 56 -5.77 8.88 -17.99
N THR A 57 -6.87 8.16 -17.80
CA THR A 57 -7.88 7.93 -18.86
C THR A 57 -8.51 9.24 -19.33
N SER A 58 -8.85 10.14 -18.41
CA SER A 58 -9.39 11.46 -18.75
C SER A 58 -8.36 12.32 -19.50
N ALA A 59 -7.09 12.25 -19.11
CA ALA A 59 -5.99 12.91 -19.81
C ALA A 59 -5.84 12.41 -21.25
N ILE A 60 -5.82 11.08 -21.43
CA ILE A 60 -5.72 10.43 -22.74
C ILE A 60 -6.91 10.84 -23.61
N ASN A 61 -8.14 10.75 -23.08
CA ASN A 61 -9.33 11.21 -23.79
C ASN A 61 -9.19 12.69 -24.15
N GLY A 62 -8.82 13.57 -23.21
CA GLY A 62 -8.61 15.00 -23.46
C GLY A 62 -7.61 15.30 -24.59
N LEU A 63 -6.51 14.56 -24.65
CA LEU A 63 -5.43 14.76 -25.63
C LEU A 63 -5.74 14.14 -27.00
N TYR A 64 -6.55 13.08 -27.04
CA TYR A 64 -6.85 12.31 -28.25
C TYR A 64 -8.33 12.36 -28.68
N ILE A 65 -9.14 13.25 -28.10
CA ILE A 65 -10.53 13.48 -28.53
C ILE A 65 -10.55 13.77 -30.04
N GLY A 66 -11.34 12.98 -30.78
CA GLY A 66 -11.51 13.11 -32.23
C GLY A 66 -10.45 12.41 -33.08
N GLN A 67 -9.42 11.81 -32.48
CA GLN A 67 -8.47 10.96 -33.20
C GLN A 67 -9.00 9.52 -33.31
N THR A 68 -8.86 8.91 -34.49
CA THR A 68 -9.29 7.52 -34.74
C THR A 68 -8.34 6.49 -34.12
N SER A 69 -7.12 6.91 -33.74
CA SER A 69 -6.08 6.04 -33.20
C SER A 69 -5.28 6.75 -32.10
N TYR A 70 -4.78 5.97 -31.14
CA TYR A 70 -3.83 6.39 -30.10
C TYR A 70 -2.37 6.20 -30.56
N SER A 71 -2.11 6.31 -31.86
CA SER A 71 -0.77 6.15 -32.42
C SER A 71 0.19 7.17 -31.81
N GLY A 72 1.28 6.70 -31.19
CA GLY A 72 2.25 7.56 -30.49
C GLY A 72 1.86 7.92 -29.05
N LEU A 73 0.84 7.27 -28.48
CA LEU A 73 0.57 7.34 -27.05
C LEU A 73 1.77 6.78 -26.28
N ASP A 74 2.36 7.62 -25.43
CA ASP A 74 3.47 7.28 -24.56
C ASP A 74 3.29 7.94 -23.18
N SER A 75 3.81 7.29 -22.14
CA SER A 75 3.76 7.77 -20.77
C SER A 75 4.41 9.16 -20.61
N THR A 76 5.38 9.51 -21.47
CA THR A 76 6.03 10.83 -21.50
C THR A 76 5.06 11.98 -21.82
N ILE A 77 4.06 11.74 -22.67
CA ILE A 77 3.04 12.76 -22.98
C ILE A 77 2.15 12.99 -21.76
N LEU A 78 1.87 11.93 -21.00
CA LEU A 78 1.08 11.98 -19.77
C LEU A 78 1.80 12.65 -18.59
N LEU A 79 3.13 12.63 -18.57
CA LEU A 79 3.95 13.33 -17.58
C LEU A 79 3.89 14.86 -17.76
N ASN A 80 3.79 15.32 -19.00
CA ASN A 80 3.74 16.74 -19.34
C ASN A 80 2.33 17.37 -19.17
N THR A 81 1.30 16.55 -18.94
CA THR A 81 -0.06 17.06 -18.69
C THR A 81 -0.32 17.22 -17.19
N SER A 82 -1.03 18.29 -16.84
CA SER A 82 -1.51 18.54 -15.47
C SER A 82 -2.63 17.59 -15.05
N ALA A 83 -3.08 16.71 -15.94
CA ALA A 83 -4.15 15.77 -15.64
C ALA A 83 -3.72 14.67 -14.66
N ILE A 84 -2.44 14.27 -14.66
CA ILE A 84 -1.89 13.34 -13.66
C ILE A 84 -1.36 14.15 -12.46
N PRO A 85 -1.72 13.79 -11.22
CA PRO A 85 -1.16 14.41 -10.02
C PRO A 85 0.36 14.24 -9.92
N ASP A 86 1.07 15.28 -9.49
CA ASP A 86 2.54 15.27 -9.44
C ASP A 86 3.11 14.23 -8.46
N ASN A 87 2.34 13.82 -7.45
CA ASN A 87 2.74 12.76 -6.50
C ASN A 87 2.85 11.37 -7.15
N TYR A 88 2.30 11.19 -8.37
CA TYR A 88 2.45 9.97 -9.16
C TYR A 88 3.49 10.13 -10.27
N LYS A 89 4.07 11.32 -10.45
CA LYS A 89 5.06 11.59 -11.49
C LYS A 89 6.47 11.44 -10.92
N ASP A 90 7.21 10.48 -11.45
CA ASP A 90 8.66 10.47 -11.34
C ASP A 90 9.23 11.23 -12.55
N THR A 91 9.48 12.53 -12.36
CA THR A 91 10.08 13.39 -13.38
C THR A 91 11.56 13.09 -13.65
N THR A 92 12.23 12.38 -12.73
CA THR A 92 13.64 12.00 -12.87
C THR A 92 13.77 10.82 -13.82
N ASN A 93 12.96 9.79 -13.61
CA ASN A 93 12.97 8.57 -14.44
C ASN A 93 11.98 8.61 -15.60
N LYS A 94 11.16 9.67 -15.72
CA LYS A 94 10.07 9.83 -16.71
C LYS A 94 9.07 8.68 -16.62
N LYS A 95 8.63 8.36 -15.40
CA LYS A 95 7.71 7.26 -15.11
C LYS A 95 6.51 7.75 -14.32
N ILE A 96 5.38 7.07 -14.47
CA ILE A 96 4.22 7.27 -13.62
C ILE A 96 4.19 6.10 -12.63
N THR A 97 4.22 6.40 -11.34
CA THR A 97 4.28 5.40 -10.27
C THR A 97 2.92 5.22 -9.63
N ASN A 98 2.51 3.97 -9.42
CA ASN A 98 1.24 3.66 -8.79
C ASN A 98 1.36 3.60 -7.23
N PRO A 99 0.25 3.68 -6.48
CA PRO A 99 0.23 3.54 -5.01
C PRO A 99 0.76 2.23 -4.44
N PHE A 100 0.99 1.22 -5.29
CA PHE A 100 1.55 -0.09 -4.92
C PHE A 100 3.06 -0.19 -5.16
N GLY A 101 3.70 0.86 -5.69
CA GLY A 101 5.13 0.89 -6.01
C GLY A 101 5.49 0.31 -7.38
N GLY A 102 4.50 0.05 -8.22
CA GLY A 102 4.65 -0.32 -9.63
C GLY A 102 4.66 0.87 -10.57
N GLU A 103 4.85 0.60 -11.85
CA GLU A 103 4.87 1.59 -12.93
C GLU A 103 3.60 1.48 -13.78
N LEU A 104 2.99 2.62 -14.09
CA LEU A 104 1.88 2.72 -15.02
C LEU A 104 2.43 2.88 -16.43
N ASN A 105 2.14 1.89 -17.27
CA ASN A 105 2.45 1.92 -18.69
C ASN A 105 1.18 2.09 -19.51
N VAL A 106 1.21 2.99 -20.49
CA VAL A 106 0.08 3.22 -21.40
C VAL A 106 0.43 2.75 -22.80
N GLY A 107 -0.56 2.21 -23.49
CA GLY A 107 -0.43 1.77 -24.86
C GLY A 107 -1.78 1.68 -25.55
N PRO A 108 -1.82 1.69 -26.89
CA PRO A 108 -3.04 1.47 -27.65
C PRO A 108 -3.60 0.06 -27.36
N ALA A 109 -4.93 -0.07 -27.36
CA ALA A 109 -5.64 -1.31 -27.01
C ALA A 109 -5.34 -2.51 -27.93
N ASN A 110 -4.81 -2.26 -29.12
CA ASN A 110 -4.42 -3.29 -30.08
C ASN A 110 -2.89 -3.28 -30.22
N GLN A 111 -2.22 -4.19 -29.53
CA GLN A 111 -0.83 -4.61 -29.77
C GLN A 111 -0.86 -6.07 -30.20
#